data_AF-A0A8X6T134-F1
#
_entry.id   AF-A0A8X6T134-F1
#
_cell.length_a   1.000
_cell.length_b   1.000
_cell.length_c   1.000
_cell.angle_alpha   90.00
_cell.angle_beta   90.00
_cell.angle_gamma   90.00
#
_symmetry.space_group_name_H-M   'P 1'
#
loop_
_entity.id
_entity.type
_entity.pdbx_description
1 polymer ?
#
loop_
_entity_poly.entity_id
_entity_poly.type
_entity_poly.pdbx_seq_one_letter_code
_entity_poly.pdbx_strand_id
1 'polypeptide(L)'
;MDSSLLSIPNFSSNVTHVLWNHSTLYKGIFIAFDDAKANSFIYICDSLEGSKVEHLHSFARNDLYPTLLVEEELTYLTPTGKTSAVPVPGHQLDVYGYTQDPNQVNHILSFMSIVKAKHF
;
A
#
# COMPACT_ATOMS: atom_id res chain seq x y z
N MET A 1 0.15 21.90 8.94
CA MET A 1 0.04 20.97 7.79
C MET A 1 -1.38 21.10 7.29
N ASP A 2 -1.56 21.73 6.14
CA ASP A 2 -2.87 21.79 5.50
C ASP A 2 -3.36 20.36 5.30
N SER A 3 -4.54 20.08 5.83
CA SER A 3 -5.23 18.81 5.68
C SER A 3 -5.82 18.70 4.28
N SER A 4 -5.01 18.94 3.24
CA SER A 4 -5.39 18.61 1.88
C SER A 4 -5.62 17.11 1.85
N LEU A 5 -6.87 16.70 1.75
CA LEU A 5 -7.26 15.30 1.62
C LEU A 5 -6.60 14.77 0.34
N LEU A 6 -5.45 14.10 0.49
CA LEU A 6 -4.76 13.42 -0.59
C LEU A 6 -5.76 12.47 -1.27
N SER A 7 -6.00 12.73 -2.55
CA SER A 7 -6.83 11.86 -3.37
C SER A 7 -6.05 10.58 -3.66
N ILE A 8 -6.70 9.43 -3.50
CA ILE A 8 -6.13 8.14 -3.87
C ILE A 8 -6.78 7.75 -5.21
N PRO A 9 -6.03 7.72 -6.33
CA PRO A 9 -6.59 7.36 -7.62
C PRO A 9 -7.09 5.92 -7.60
N ASN A 10 -8.16 5.61 -8.34
CA ASN A 10 -8.72 4.26 -8.45
C ASN A 10 -9.07 3.57 -7.11
N PHE A 11 -9.24 4.35 -6.04
CA PHE A 11 -9.60 3.81 -4.74
C PHE A 11 -11.08 3.44 -4.72
N SER A 12 -11.36 2.13 -4.71
CA SER A 12 -12.72 1.60 -4.66
C SER A 12 -13.40 2.02 -3.36
N SER A 13 -14.64 2.50 -3.43
CA SER A 13 -15.46 2.78 -2.24
C SER A 13 -15.77 1.53 -1.42
N ASN A 14 -15.55 0.34 -1.99
CA ASN A 14 -15.77 -0.94 -1.33
C ASN A 14 -14.53 -1.46 -0.58
N VAL A 15 -13.40 -0.75 -0.62
CA VAL A 15 -12.21 -1.13 0.14
C VAL A 15 -12.57 -1.23 1.62
N THR A 16 -12.32 -2.40 2.19
CA THR A 16 -12.53 -2.67 3.61
C THR A 16 -11.23 -2.77 4.39
N HIS A 17 -10.11 -3.03 3.71
CA HIS A 17 -8.83 -3.28 4.36
C HIS A 17 -7.68 -2.55 3.65
N VAL A 18 -6.70 -2.13 4.45
CA VAL A 18 -5.43 -1.57 3.98
C VAL A 18 -4.27 -2.27 4.69
N LEU A 19 -3.34 -2.80 3.91
CA LEU A 19 -2.13 -3.48 4.36
C LEU A 19 -0.91 -2.69 3.92
N TRP A 20 -0.15 -2.19 4.89
CA TRP A 20 1.05 -1.42 4.63
C TRP A 20 2.27 -2.32 4.45
N ASN A 21 3.25 -1.87 3.68
CA ASN A 21 4.51 -2.57 3.55
C ASN A 21 5.33 -2.41 4.84
N HIS A 22 5.76 -3.54 5.41
CA HIS A 22 6.53 -3.59 6.65
C HIS A 22 8.04 -3.43 6.42
N SER A 23 8.51 -3.45 5.16
CA SER A 23 9.92 -3.21 4.80
C SER A 23 10.46 -1.93 5.44
N THR A 24 11.73 -1.95 5.86
CA THR A 24 12.45 -0.75 6.32
C THR A 24 12.76 0.20 5.16
N LEU A 25 12.89 -0.34 3.95
CA LEU A 25 13.26 0.39 2.73
C LEU A 25 12.06 0.90 1.95
N TYR A 26 10.88 0.29 2.07
CA TYR A 26 9.77 0.59 1.15
C TYR A 26 8.50 1.00 1.88
N LYS A 27 8.61 2.00 2.76
CA LYS A 27 7.53 2.42 3.68
C LYS A 27 6.30 3.06 3.02
N GLY A 28 6.45 3.67 1.84
CA GLY A 28 5.36 4.38 1.17
C GLY A 28 4.34 3.47 0.48
N ILE A 29 4.60 2.17 0.42
CA ILE A 29 3.79 1.21 -0.32
C ILE A 29 2.73 0.57 0.55
N PHE A 30 1.54 0.40 -0.02
CA PHE A 30 0.44 -0.30 0.63
C PHE A 30 -0.47 -0.98 -0.39
N ILE A 31 -1.26 -1.91 0.10
CA ILE A 31 -2.29 -2.62 -0.66
C ILE A 31 -3.63 -2.30 -0.03
N ALA A 32 -4.58 -1.87 -0.84
CA ALA A 32 -5.97 -1.67 -0.43
C ALA A 32 -6.86 -2.70 -1.13
N PHE A 33 -7.70 -3.39 -0.37
CA PHE A 33 -8.45 -4.52 -0.89
C PHE A 33 -9.86 -4.64 -0.30
N ASP A 34 -10.72 -5.27 -1.08
CA ASP A 34 -12.08 -5.66 -0.73
C ASP A 34 -12.24 -7.18 -0.89
N ASP A 35 -13.48 -7.66 -1.00
CA ASP A 35 -13.74 -9.10 -1.12
C ASP A 35 -13.35 -9.73 -2.45
N ALA A 36 -13.20 -8.92 -3.50
CA ALA A 36 -12.96 -9.38 -4.87
C ALA A 36 -11.55 -9.02 -5.38
N LYS A 37 -11.07 -7.82 -5.06
CA LYS A 37 -9.86 -7.24 -5.67
C LYS A 37 -8.93 -6.60 -4.64
N ALA A 38 -7.66 -6.59 -5.00
CA ALA A 38 -6.61 -5.88 -4.30
C ALA A 38 -5.89 -4.93 -5.28
N ASN A 39 -5.46 -3.78 -4.76
CA ASN A 39 -4.76 -2.77 -5.53
C ASN A 39 -3.52 -2.33 -4.76
N SER A 40 -2.36 -2.29 -5.42
CA SER A 40 -1.12 -1.77 -4.85
C SER A 40 -0.97 -0.28 -5.17
N PHE A 41 -0.46 0.45 -4.20
CA PHE A 41 -0.26 1.89 -4.26
C PHE A 41 1.10 2.27 -3.69
N ILE A 42 1.59 3.44 -4.11
CA ILE A 42 2.74 4.11 -3.49
C ILE A 42 2.35 5.54 -3.11
N TYR A 43 2.64 5.90 -1.87
CA TYR A 43 2.65 7.29 -1.42
C TYR A 43 4.03 7.90 -1.67
N ILE A 44 4.05 8.97 -2.46
CA ILE A 44 5.23 9.72 -2.86
C ILE A 44 5.17 11.05 -2.13
N CYS A 45 6.06 11.23 -1.17
CA CYS A 45 6.04 12.37 -0.25
C CYS A 45 6.69 13.62 -0.88
N ASP A 46 7.70 13.43 -1.72
CA ASP A 46 8.45 14.52 -2.35
C ASP A 46 8.45 14.34 -3.87
N SER A 47 7.38 14.84 -4.48
CA SER A 47 7.28 14.97 -5.94
C SER A 47 7.27 16.44 -6.31
N LEU A 48 7.60 16.75 -7.57
CA LEU A 48 7.58 18.13 -8.09
C LEU A 48 6.24 18.84 -7.88
N GLU A 49 5.14 18.08 -7.76
CA GLU A 49 3.77 18.59 -7.60
C GLU A 49 3.28 18.52 -6.14
N GLY A 50 4.17 18.23 -5.19
CA GLY A 50 3.84 17.97 -3.80
C GLY A 50 3.60 16.47 -3.52
N SER A 51 3.09 16.15 -2.34
CA SER A 51 2.81 14.76 -2.00
C SER A 51 1.65 14.21 -2.83
N LYS A 52 1.76 12.95 -3.25
CA LYS A 52 0.73 12.26 -4.05
C LYS A 52 0.69 10.76 -3.77
N VAL A 53 -0.39 10.12 -4.19
CA VAL A 53 -0.51 8.65 -4.23
C VAL A 53 -0.65 8.21 -5.67
N GLU A 54 0.11 7.19 -6.05
CA GLU A 54 0.02 6.55 -7.37
C GLU A 54 -0.50 5.13 -7.24
N HIS A 55 -1.35 4.74 -8.19
CA HIS A 55 -1.82 3.37 -8.34
C HIS A 55 -0.79 2.59 -9.17
N LEU A 56 -0.32 1.46 -8.62
CA LEU A 56 0.71 0.65 -9.26
C LEU A 56 0.10 -0.51 -10.05
N HIS A 57 -0.78 -1.28 -9.41
CA HIS A 57 -1.35 -2.47 -10.03
C HIS A 57 -2.69 -2.89 -9.39
N SER A 58 -3.50 -3.63 -10.13
CA SER A 58 -4.74 -4.25 -9.65
C SER A 58 -4.67 -5.75 -9.90
N PHE A 59 -5.04 -6.56 -8.90
CA PHE A 59 -5.04 -8.01 -9.02
C PHE A 59 -6.22 -8.64 -8.29
N ALA A 60 -6.68 -9.79 -8.78
CA ALA A 60 -7.79 -10.52 -8.19
C ALA A 60 -7.36 -11.23 -6.89
N ARG A 61 -8.27 -11.30 -5.92
CA ARG A 61 -8.01 -11.94 -4.62
C ARG A 61 -8.11 -13.47 -4.68
N ASN A 62 -8.96 -14.03 -5.54
CA ASN A 62 -9.16 -15.48 -5.71
C ASN A 62 -9.31 -16.24 -4.38
N ASP A 63 -10.13 -15.74 -3.46
CA ASP A 63 -10.36 -16.27 -2.11
C ASP A 63 -9.13 -16.29 -1.17
N LEU A 64 -8.02 -15.67 -1.55
CA LEU A 64 -6.81 -15.54 -0.74
C LEU A 64 -6.83 -14.25 0.08
N TYR A 65 -6.81 -14.31 1.40
CA TYR A 65 -6.86 -13.11 2.23
C TYR A 65 -5.45 -12.51 2.43
N PRO A 66 -5.14 -11.28 1.95
CA PRO A 66 -3.83 -10.65 2.18
C PRO A 66 -3.57 -10.37 3.66
N THR A 67 -2.44 -10.84 4.21
CA THR A 67 -2.12 -10.73 5.65
C THR A 67 -0.85 -9.98 5.97
N LEU A 68 0.18 -10.05 5.12
CA LEU A 68 1.46 -9.40 5.38
C LEU A 68 2.13 -8.98 4.07
N LEU A 69 2.51 -7.71 3.97
CA LEU A 69 3.28 -7.15 2.85
C LEU A 69 4.67 -6.79 3.36
N VAL A 70 5.71 -7.43 2.84
CA VAL A 70 7.10 -7.12 3.17
C VAL A 70 7.89 -7.08 1.87
N GLU A 71 8.55 -5.95 1.61
CA GLU A 71 9.31 -5.75 0.37
C GLU A 71 8.40 -5.96 -0.84
N GLU A 72 8.72 -6.91 -1.72
CA GLU A 72 7.95 -7.24 -2.92
C GLU A 72 7.00 -8.43 -2.72
N GLU A 73 6.96 -9.03 -1.52
CA GLU A 73 6.19 -10.24 -1.25
C GLU A 73 4.91 -9.95 -0.46
N LEU A 74 3.81 -10.54 -0.94
CA LEU A 74 2.54 -10.57 -0.24
C LEU A 74 2.26 -11.98 0.26
N THR A 75 2.12 -12.10 1.58
CA THR A 75 1.62 -13.30 2.23
C THR A 75 0.10 -13.28 2.25
N TYR A 76 -0.49 -14.41 1.88
CA TYR A 76 -1.92 -14.66 1.91
C TYR A 76 -2.26 -15.77 2.90
N LEU A 77 -3.41 -15.65 3.54
CA LEU A 77 -4.10 -16.74 4.22
C LEU A 77 -5.07 -17.41 3.22
N THR A 78 -4.91 -18.72 3.02
CA THR A 78 -5.79 -19.51 2.17
C THR A 78 -7.07 -19.89 2.91
N PRO A 79 -8.15 -20.28 2.20
CA PRO A 79 -9.36 -20.82 2.84
C PRO A 79 -9.11 -22.06 3.72
N THR A 80 -8.00 -22.77 3.49
CA THR A 80 -7.58 -23.93 4.29
C THR A 80 -6.82 -23.56 5.56
N GLY A 81 -6.64 -22.27 5.85
CA GLY A 81 -5.92 -21.76 7.01
C GLY A 81 -4.39 -21.80 6.87
N LYS A 82 -3.87 -22.12 5.67
CA LYS A 82 -2.42 -22.11 5.40
C LYS A 82 -1.98 -20.74 4.91
N THR A 83 -0.70 -20.44 5.04
CA THR A 83 -0.12 -19.24 4.47
C THR A 83 0.74 -19.55 3.24
N SER A 84 0.77 -18.62 2.30
CA SER A 84 1.67 -18.66 1.15
C SER A 84 2.09 -17.25 0.79
N ALA A 85 3.39 -17.04 0.58
CA ALA A 85 3.95 -15.79 0.09
C ALA A 85 4.17 -15.89 -1.42
N VAL A 86 3.76 -14.85 -2.14
CA VAL A 86 4.05 -14.71 -3.57
C VAL A 86 4.49 -13.28 -3.87
N PRO A 87 5.31 -13.06 -4.91
CA PRO A 87 5.62 -11.72 -5.38
C PRO A 87 4.36 -10.96 -5.75
N VAL A 88 4.31 -9.67 -5.42
CA VAL A 88 3.21 -8.79 -5.82
C VAL A 88 3.33 -8.51 -7.32
N PRO A 89 2.28 -8.79 -8.13
CA PRO A 89 2.32 -8.48 -9.55
C PRO A 89 2.52 -6.98 -9.81
N GLY A 90 3.40 -6.64 -10.75
CA GLY A 90 3.70 -5.25 -11.13
C GLY A 90 4.51 -4.47 -10.09
N HIS A 91 5.06 -5.14 -9.08
CA HIS A 91 5.90 -4.55 -8.04
C HIS A 91 7.38 -4.70 -8.44
N GLN A 92 7.99 -3.61 -8.90
CA GLN A 92 9.44 -3.49 -9.06
C GLN A 92 9.91 -2.28 -8.27
N LEU A 93 10.38 -2.53 -7.05
CA LEU A 93 10.69 -1.49 -6.07
C LEU A 93 11.97 -0.72 -6.38
N ASP A 94 12.91 -1.36 -7.05
CA ASP A 94 14.19 -0.76 -7.47
C ASP A 94 13.99 0.48 -8.36
N VAL A 95 12.85 0.58 -9.05
CA VAL A 95 12.49 1.73 -9.89
C VAL A 95 12.19 2.98 -9.06
N TYR A 96 11.70 2.81 -7.83
CA TYR A 96 11.25 3.92 -7.01
C TYR A 96 12.35 4.49 -6.12
N GLY A 97 13.46 3.76 -5.89
CA GLY A 97 14.62 4.24 -5.15
C GLY A 97 14.30 4.81 -3.77
N TYR A 98 13.16 4.43 -3.20
CA TYR A 98 12.57 5.13 -2.06
C TYR A 98 13.27 4.70 -0.76
N THR A 99 13.51 5.70 0.09
CA THR A 99 14.00 5.63 1.47
C THR A 99 15.50 5.41 1.70
N GLN A 100 16.22 6.54 1.71
CA GLN A 100 17.28 6.77 2.71
C GLN A 100 17.05 8.05 3.53
N ASP A 101 15.94 8.78 3.30
CA ASP A 101 15.68 10.08 3.96
C ASP A 101 14.67 9.96 5.12
N PRO A 102 15.08 10.26 6.37
CA PRO A 102 14.21 10.28 7.55
C PRO A 102 12.99 11.22 7.44
N ASN A 103 13.06 12.30 6.66
CA ASN A 103 11.92 13.20 6.49
C ASN A 103 10.76 12.50 5.77
N GLN A 104 11.07 11.69 4.77
CA GLN A 104 10.08 10.88 4.04
C GLN A 104 9.33 9.94 4.98
N VAL A 105 10.04 9.34 5.93
CA VAL A 105 9.46 8.41 6.92
C VAL A 105 8.38 9.10 7.77
N ASN A 106 8.64 10.33 8.26
CA ASN A 106 7.67 11.07 9.08
C ASN A 106 6.40 11.43 8.29
N HIS A 107 6.54 11.81 7.01
CA HIS A 107 5.40 12.06 6.13
C HIS A 107 4.59 10.79 5.87
N ILE A 108 5.25 9.66 5.64
CA ILE A 108 4.60 8.36 5.46
C ILE A 108 3.82 7.97 6.72
N LEU A 109 4.44 8.05 7.91
CA LEU A 109 3.77 7.71 9.18
C LEU A 109 2.54 8.59 9.42
N SER A 110 2.61 9.87 9.07
CA SER A 110 1.48 10.80 9.14
C SER A 110 0.36 10.38 8.18
N PHE A 111 0.72 10.02 6.94
CA PHE A 111 -0.25 9.54 5.95
C PHE A 111 -0.89 8.21 6.34
N MET A 112 -0.11 7.25 6.86
CA MET A 112 -0.61 5.99 7.42
C MET A 112 -1.64 6.24 8.52
N SER A 113 -1.38 7.23 9.38
CA SER A 113 -2.28 7.60 10.47
C SER A 113 -3.60 8.19 9.94
N ILE A 114 -3.55 8.99 8.87
CA ILE A 114 -4.74 9.51 8.20
C ILE A 114 -5.56 8.38 7.56
N VAL A 115 -4.91 7.44 6.85
CA VAL A 115 -5.59 6.29 6.23
C VAL A 115 -6.21 5.37 7.29
N LYS A 116 -5.53 5.16 8.43
CA LYS A 116 -6.10 4.44 9.57
C LYS A 116 -7.27 5.20 10.23
N ALA A 117 -7.19 6.52 10.36
CA ALA A 117 -8.28 7.31 10.94
C ALA A 117 -9.51 7.40 10.04
N LYS A 118 -9.35 7.19 8.73
CA LYS A 118 -10.44 7.11 7.75
C LYS A 118 -11.16 5.75 7.71
N HIS A 119 -11.12 4.96 8.79
CA HIS A 119 -11.85 3.68 8.87
C HIS A 119 -13.28 3.82 8.33
N PHE A 120 -13.55 3.08 7.25
CA PHE A 120 -14.86 2.53 6.95
C PHE A 120 -15.26 1.57 8.07
#